data_AF-A0A7S3STQ7-F1
#
_entry.id   AF-A0A7S3STQ7-F1
#
_cell.length_a   1.000
_cell.length_b   1.000
_cell.length_c   1.000
_cell.angle_alpha   90.00
_cell.angle_beta   90.00
_cell.angle_gamma   90.00
#
_symmetry.space_group_name_H-M   'P 1'
#
loop_
_entity.id
_entity.type
_entity.pdbx_description
1 polymer ?
#
loop_
_entity_poly.entity_id
_entity_poly.type
_entity_poly.pdbx_seq_one_letter_code
_entity_poly.pdbx_strand_id
1 'polypeptide(L)'
;MDSGAFDYNQLWCTSSLRGINIVELKVEFGKSGYHSGEVGGIIPETFRIIRSLLDRVDSSATGRAADEFQVEIPQWAKDEAQFMANLSGATMHSKYNYHEGCVPMDADNLAEMYLNNTWRANLSITGAAGLPDTSIAGNVVRAATSVKLSLRLPPSAKPADTEAKL
;
A
#
# COMPACT_ATOMS: atom_id res chain seq x y z
N MET A 1 -2.56 -15.60 -3.48
CA MET A 1 -1.48 -16.59 -3.31
C MET A 1 -0.20 -15.79 -3.37
N ASP A 2 0.57 -15.73 -2.28
CA ASP A 2 1.75 -14.86 -2.16
C ASP A 2 3.05 -15.58 -2.54
N SER A 3 2.94 -16.66 -3.29
CA SER A 3 4.03 -17.44 -3.86
C SER A 3 3.94 -17.44 -5.39
N GLY A 4 5.09 -17.42 -6.04
CA GLY A 4 5.20 -17.40 -7.49
C GLY A 4 6.60 -17.80 -7.96
N ALA A 5 6.72 -18.08 -9.25
CA ALA A 5 7.99 -18.32 -9.91
C ALA A 5 8.36 -17.09 -10.77
N PHE A 6 9.66 -16.81 -10.91
CA PHE A 6 10.10 -15.74 -11.82
C PHE A 6 10.23 -16.22 -13.26
N ASP A 7 10.50 -17.52 -13.45
CA ASP A 7 10.54 -18.20 -14.76
C ASP A 7 10.12 -19.67 -14.61
N TYR A 8 10.24 -20.43 -15.70
CA TYR A 8 9.96 -21.88 -15.73
C TYR A 8 11.21 -22.72 -16.06
N ASN A 9 12.41 -22.15 -15.95
CA ASN A 9 13.67 -22.80 -16.34
C ASN A 9 14.38 -23.46 -15.14
N GLN A 10 13.93 -23.18 -13.93
CA GLN A 10 14.53 -23.67 -12.69
C GLN A 10 13.49 -23.94 -11.61
N LEU A 11 13.92 -24.65 -10.56
CA LEU A 11 13.11 -24.84 -9.36
C LEU A 11 13.10 -23.55 -8.54
N TRP A 12 11.91 -23.16 -8.07
CA TRP A 12 11.71 -22.02 -7.21
C TRP A 12 11.29 -22.47 -5.80
N CYS A 13 12.03 -22.03 -4.78
CA CYS A 13 11.67 -22.25 -3.39
C CYS A 13 11.23 -20.92 -2.77
N THR A 14 10.03 -20.88 -2.18
CA THR A 14 9.54 -19.70 -1.45
C THR A 14 10.12 -19.71 -0.03
N SER A 15 11.05 -18.81 0.25
CA SER A 15 11.75 -18.72 1.54
C SER A 15 10.94 -18.01 2.64
N SER A 16 9.96 -17.19 2.25
CA SER A 16 9.11 -16.44 3.17
C SER A 16 7.75 -16.11 2.57
N LEU A 17 6.77 -15.83 3.42
CA LEU A 17 5.45 -15.30 3.05
C LEU A 17 5.16 -14.07 3.91
N ARG A 18 4.51 -13.07 3.31
CA ARG A 18 4.07 -11.87 4.02
C ARG A 18 2.77 -12.11 4.77
N GLY A 19 2.63 -11.43 5.90
CA GLY A 19 1.34 -11.27 6.57
C GLY A 19 0.47 -10.22 5.88
N ILE A 20 -0.74 -10.04 6.40
CA ILE A 20 -1.64 -8.97 5.96
C ILE A 20 -2.60 -8.58 7.08
N ASN A 21 -2.83 -7.29 7.24
CA ASN A 21 -3.96 -6.73 7.98
C ASN A 21 -4.93 -6.05 6.99
N ILE A 22 -6.23 -6.28 7.20
CA ILE A 22 -7.29 -5.70 6.38
C ILE A 22 -8.23 -4.94 7.30
N VAL A 23 -8.32 -3.63 7.12
CA VAL A 23 -9.10 -2.73 7.99
C VAL A 23 -9.94 -1.78 7.15
N GLU A 24 -11.12 -1.41 7.63
CA GLU A 24 -11.88 -0.29 7.07
C GLU A 24 -11.65 0.97 7.92
N LEU A 25 -11.10 2.01 7.30
CA LEU A 25 -11.04 3.34 7.90
C LEU A 25 -12.23 4.15 7.41
N LYS A 26 -13.14 4.50 8.34
CA LYS A 26 -14.31 5.32 8.07
C LYS A 26 -14.22 6.64 8.83
N VAL A 27 -14.38 7.75 8.11
CA VAL A 27 -14.47 9.10 8.68
C VAL A 27 -15.85 9.66 8.38
N GLU A 28 -16.56 10.11 9.41
CA GLU A 28 -17.89 10.69 9.33
C GLU A 28 -17.89 12.08 9.98
N PHE A 29 -18.61 13.03 9.40
CA PHE A 29 -18.76 14.36 9.97
C PHE A 29 -20.23 14.83 9.89
N GLY A 30 -20.77 14.85 8.67
CA GLY A 30 -22.15 15.28 8.42
C GLY A 30 -23.15 14.17 8.64
N LYS A 31 -24.39 14.50 9.02
CA LYS A 31 -25.52 13.56 8.91
C LYS A 31 -26.05 13.43 7.47
N SER A 32 -25.65 14.36 6.60
CA SER A 32 -26.00 14.43 5.18
C SER A 32 -24.88 15.09 4.39
N GLY A 33 -24.96 15.05 3.06
CA GLY A 33 -24.14 15.91 2.22
C GLY A 33 -24.56 17.37 2.33
N TYR A 34 -23.61 18.29 2.14
CA TYR A 34 -23.86 19.73 2.17
C TYR A 34 -23.36 20.40 0.90
N HIS A 35 -23.96 21.53 0.52
CA HIS A 35 -23.50 22.31 -0.62
C HIS A 35 -22.10 22.88 -0.33
N SER A 36 -21.10 22.55 -1.17
CA SER A 36 -19.71 22.95 -0.89
C SER A 36 -19.48 24.46 -0.83
N GLY A 37 -20.26 25.25 -1.56
CA GLY A 37 -20.21 26.72 -1.48
C GLY A 37 -20.79 27.29 -0.18
N GLU A 38 -21.64 26.54 0.52
CA GLU A 38 -22.23 26.97 1.80
C GLU A 38 -21.29 26.62 2.96
N VAL A 39 -20.72 25.42 2.95
CA VAL A 39 -19.97 24.88 4.09
C VAL A 39 -18.46 24.81 3.87
N GLY A 40 -17.98 25.23 2.69
CA GLY A 40 -16.56 25.21 2.33
C GLY A 40 -15.72 26.00 3.33
N GLY A 41 -14.74 25.35 3.95
CA GLY A 41 -13.90 25.94 4.99
C GLY A 41 -14.50 25.89 6.41
N ILE A 42 -15.78 25.54 6.55
CA ILE A 42 -16.45 25.35 7.85
C ILE A 42 -16.48 23.85 8.20
N ILE A 43 -17.02 23.04 7.29
CA ILE A 43 -17.09 21.59 7.45
C ILE A 43 -15.80 20.97 6.85
N PRO A 44 -15.07 20.14 7.60
CA PRO A 44 -13.89 19.49 7.07
C PRO A 44 -14.31 18.46 6.01
N GLU A 45 -13.59 18.48 4.90
CA GLU A 45 -13.71 17.45 3.87
C GLU A 45 -13.16 16.12 4.42
N THR A 46 -13.96 15.06 4.38
CA THR A 46 -13.68 13.77 5.04
C THR A 46 -12.51 13.03 4.41
N PHE A 47 -12.29 13.15 3.10
CA PHE A 47 -11.14 12.55 2.42
C PHE A 47 -9.82 13.21 2.82
N ARG A 48 -9.81 14.52 3.11
CA ARG A 48 -8.65 15.22 3.66
C ARG A 48 -8.26 14.68 5.04
N ILE A 49 -9.24 14.36 5.88
CA ILE A 49 -8.96 13.70 7.17
C ILE A 49 -8.40 12.30 6.94
N ILE A 50 -8.99 11.50 6.03
CA ILE A 50 -8.45 10.18 5.66
C ILE A 50 -6.99 10.31 5.23
N ARG A 51 -6.66 11.23 4.31
CA ARG A 51 -5.27 11.45 3.88
C ARG A 51 -4.33 11.72 5.05
N SER A 52 -4.71 12.62 5.96
CA SER A 52 -3.89 12.93 7.14
C SER A 52 -3.75 11.76 8.11
N LEU A 53 -4.72 10.85 8.16
CA LEU A 53 -4.63 9.62 8.97
C LEU A 53 -3.75 8.57 8.27
N LEU A 54 -3.88 8.42 6.94
CA LEU A 54 -3.03 7.54 6.14
C LEU A 54 -1.56 7.95 6.19
N ASP A 55 -1.26 9.26 6.21
CA ASP A 55 0.10 9.78 6.36
C ASP A 55 0.78 9.34 7.68
N ARG A 56 0.03 8.79 8.65
CA ARG A 56 0.59 8.17 9.87
C ARG A 56 1.00 6.72 9.66
N VAL A 57 0.37 6.03 8.70
CA VAL A 57 0.58 4.61 8.40
C VAL A 57 1.64 4.45 7.31
N ASP A 58 1.62 5.27 6.27
CA ASP A 58 2.62 5.30 5.21
C ASP A 58 2.89 6.73 4.70
N SER A 59 4.08 6.94 4.15
CA SER A 59 4.46 8.24 3.61
C SER A 59 3.85 8.45 2.22
N SER A 60 2.99 9.44 2.06
CA SER A 60 2.47 9.82 0.72
C SER A 60 3.54 10.28 -0.28
N ALA A 61 4.75 10.62 0.19
CA ALA A 61 5.87 11.02 -0.68
C ALA A 61 6.67 9.83 -1.22
N THR A 62 6.71 8.70 -0.51
CA THR A 62 7.59 7.57 -0.83
C THR A 62 6.89 6.21 -0.92
N GLY A 63 5.67 6.10 -0.42
CA GLY A 63 4.96 4.82 -0.27
C GLY A 63 5.53 3.90 0.80
N ARG A 64 6.51 4.36 1.60
CA ARG A 64 7.09 3.58 2.68
C ARG A 64 6.16 3.61 3.90
N ALA A 65 5.73 2.43 4.34
CA ALA A 65 5.00 2.26 5.59
C ALA A 65 5.87 2.67 6.79
N ALA A 66 5.24 3.24 7.81
CA ALA A 66 5.89 3.73 9.02
C ALA A 66 6.78 2.67 9.67
N ASP A 67 7.84 3.11 10.34
CA ASP A 67 8.88 2.22 10.88
C ASP A 67 8.33 1.22 11.90
N GLU A 68 7.22 1.53 12.56
CA GLU A 68 6.52 0.64 13.50
C GLU A 68 5.88 -0.59 12.85
N PHE A 69 5.73 -0.61 11.52
CA PHE A 69 5.29 -1.75 10.72
C PHE A 69 6.45 -2.50 10.06
N GLN A 70 7.68 -2.02 10.23
CA GLN A 70 8.88 -2.66 9.71
C GLN A 70 9.48 -3.62 10.74
N VAL A 71 10.32 -4.54 10.27
CA VAL A 71 11.08 -5.46 11.09
C VAL A 71 12.56 -5.41 10.68
N GLU A 72 13.43 -5.92 11.54
CA GLU A 72 14.80 -6.17 11.13
C GLU A 72 14.82 -7.26 10.05
N ILE A 73 15.34 -6.92 8.88
CA ILE A 73 15.50 -7.85 7.77
C ILE A 73 16.77 -8.69 8.04
N PRO A 74 16.65 -10.02 8.15
CA PRO A 74 17.79 -10.87 8.44
C PRO A 74 18.80 -10.85 7.29
N GLN A 75 20.08 -11.05 7.60
CA GLN A 75 21.15 -10.94 6.59
C GLN A 75 20.94 -11.87 5.40
N TRP A 76 20.50 -13.11 5.65
CA TRP A 76 20.24 -14.08 4.58
C TRP A 76 19.19 -13.61 3.57
N ALA A 77 18.20 -12.81 4.00
CA ALA A 77 17.16 -12.27 3.10
C ALA A 77 17.71 -11.12 2.25
N LYS A 78 18.67 -10.35 2.77
CA LYS A 78 19.38 -9.33 1.99
C LYS A 78 20.28 -9.99 0.95
N ASP A 79 20.98 -11.06 1.34
CA ASP A 79 21.82 -11.84 0.43
C ASP A 79 20.97 -12.49 -0.68
N GLU A 80 19.80 -13.03 -0.33
CA GLU A 80 18.81 -13.55 -1.28
C GLU A 80 18.33 -12.44 -2.24
N ALA A 81 18.00 -11.26 -1.74
CA ALA A 81 17.56 -10.15 -2.56
C ALA A 81 18.62 -9.74 -3.60
N GLN A 82 19.89 -9.70 -3.21
CA GLN A 82 20.99 -9.40 -4.13
C GLN A 82 21.17 -10.50 -5.17
N PHE A 83 21.09 -11.78 -4.75
CA PHE A 83 21.12 -12.91 -5.66
C PHE A 83 19.99 -12.84 -6.69
N MET A 84 18.78 -12.58 -6.21
CA MET A 84 17.59 -12.47 -7.04
C MET A 84 17.68 -11.31 -8.03
N ALA A 85 18.15 -10.14 -7.59
CA ALA A 85 18.37 -8.99 -8.45
C ALA A 85 19.35 -9.30 -9.59
N ASN A 86 20.43 -10.04 -9.30
CA ASN A 86 21.42 -10.44 -10.31
C ASN A 86 20.86 -11.52 -11.26
N LEU A 87 20.07 -12.45 -10.75
CA LEU A 87 19.50 -13.55 -11.53
C LEU A 87 18.41 -13.07 -12.48
N SER A 88 17.42 -12.35 -11.96
CA SER A 88 16.23 -11.96 -12.73
C SER A 88 16.39 -10.61 -13.44
N GLY A 89 17.20 -9.70 -12.89
CA GLY A 89 17.37 -8.36 -13.45
C GLY A 89 16.04 -7.65 -13.69
N ALA A 90 15.95 -6.91 -14.81
CA ALA A 90 14.77 -6.13 -15.16
C ALA A 90 13.47 -6.96 -15.26
N THR A 91 13.55 -8.28 -15.48
CA THR A 91 12.36 -9.15 -15.59
C THR A 91 11.53 -9.20 -14.30
N MET A 92 12.11 -8.80 -13.16
CA MET A 92 11.39 -8.62 -11.90
C MET A 92 10.15 -7.72 -12.06
N HIS A 93 10.26 -6.67 -12.87
CA HIS A 93 9.18 -5.71 -13.09
C HIS A 93 8.76 -5.62 -14.58
N SER A 94 9.67 -5.82 -15.54
CA SER A 94 9.38 -5.62 -16.98
C SER A 94 8.40 -6.63 -17.57
N LYS A 95 8.01 -7.67 -16.82
CA LYS A 95 6.99 -8.66 -17.21
C LYS A 95 5.55 -8.14 -17.08
N TYR A 96 5.34 -7.00 -16.43
CA TYR A 96 4.02 -6.40 -16.26
C TYR A 96 3.72 -5.36 -17.34
N ASN A 97 2.45 -5.20 -17.70
CA ASN A 97 2.01 -4.26 -18.72
C ASN A 97 1.72 -2.89 -18.11
N TYR A 98 2.72 -2.01 -18.14
CA TYR A 98 2.59 -0.63 -17.65
C TYR A 98 2.08 0.31 -18.74
N HIS A 99 1.39 1.38 -18.34
CA HIS A 99 1.12 2.49 -19.24
C HIS A 99 2.42 3.22 -19.60
N GLU A 100 2.43 3.86 -20.78
CA GLU A 100 3.56 4.67 -21.23
C GLU A 100 3.89 5.78 -20.22
N GLY A 101 5.18 5.93 -19.89
CA GLY A 101 5.66 6.91 -18.90
C GLY A 101 5.58 6.47 -17.44
N CYS A 102 4.96 5.33 -17.12
CA CYS A 102 4.97 4.79 -15.76
C CYS A 102 6.30 4.10 -15.44
N VAL A 103 6.87 4.42 -14.28
CA VAL A 103 8.11 3.82 -13.76
C VAL A 103 7.79 3.02 -12.50
N PRO A 104 8.21 1.76 -12.40
CA PRO A 104 8.07 0.97 -11.17
C PRO A 104 8.84 1.57 -10.01
N MET A 105 8.34 1.39 -8.79
CA MET A 105 9.06 1.81 -7.58
C MET A 105 10.39 1.06 -7.45
N ASP A 106 11.46 1.77 -7.11
CA ASP A 106 12.82 1.23 -6.93
C ASP A 106 13.37 0.50 -8.17
N ALA A 107 12.97 0.90 -9.38
CA ALA A 107 13.45 0.28 -10.63
C ALA A 107 14.98 0.42 -10.83
N ASP A 108 15.61 1.38 -10.17
CA ASP A 108 17.07 1.60 -10.13
C ASP A 108 17.78 0.77 -9.05
N ASN A 109 17.03 0.14 -8.13
CA ASN A 109 17.57 -0.73 -7.09
C ASN A 109 16.74 -2.01 -6.93
N LEU A 110 17.02 -2.98 -7.81
CA LEU A 110 16.26 -4.24 -7.88
C LEU A 110 16.34 -5.10 -6.60
N ALA A 111 17.43 -5.01 -5.83
CA ALA A 111 17.54 -5.71 -4.56
C ALA A 111 16.55 -5.11 -3.53
N GLU A 112 16.46 -3.79 -3.46
CA GLU A 112 15.48 -3.11 -2.62
C GLU A 112 14.05 -3.36 -3.10
N MET A 113 13.80 -3.34 -4.43
CA MET A 113 12.50 -3.72 -5.00
C MET A 113 12.07 -5.13 -4.55
N TYR A 114 13.00 -6.09 -4.57
CA TYR A 114 12.73 -7.45 -4.09
C TYR A 114 12.37 -7.46 -2.59
N LEU A 115 13.11 -6.72 -1.76
CA LEU A 115 12.81 -6.59 -0.33
C LEU A 115 11.47 -5.89 -0.09
N ASN A 116 11.11 -4.89 -0.89
CA ASN A 116 9.82 -4.21 -0.83
C ASN A 116 8.65 -5.18 -1.09
N ASN A 117 8.86 -6.14 -1.98
CA ASN A 117 7.87 -7.15 -2.31
C ASN A 117 7.79 -8.32 -1.31
N THR A 118 8.85 -8.59 -0.54
CA THR A 118 8.98 -9.82 0.26
C THR A 118 9.12 -9.58 1.77
N TRP A 119 9.78 -8.50 2.17
CA TRP A 119 10.21 -8.25 3.55
C TRP A 119 9.78 -6.91 4.14
N ARG A 120 9.31 -5.95 3.34
CA ARG A 120 8.79 -4.68 3.86
C ARG A 120 7.28 -4.65 3.96
N ALA A 121 6.79 -3.86 4.90
CA ALA A 121 5.40 -3.48 4.95
C ALA A 121 5.06 -2.58 3.76
N ASN A 122 3.86 -2.76 3.20
CA ASN A 122 3.36 -1.95 2.10
C ASN A 122 1.85 -1.79 2.20
N LEU A 123 1.37 -0.56 2.13
CA LEU A 123 -0.05 -0.23 2.20
C LEU A 123 -0.65 -0.16 0.79
N SER A 124 -1.87 -0.64 0.65
CA SER A 124 -2.70 -0.47 -0.54
C SER A 124 -4.12 -0.12 -0.15
N ILE A 125 -4.71 0.85 -0.84
CA ILE A 125 -6.14 1.14 -0.75
C ILE A 125 -6.86 0.27 -1.77
N THR A 126 -7.64 -0.70 -1.30
CA THR A 126 -8.25 -1.74 -2.15
C THR A 126 -9.74 -1.53 -2.40
N GLY A 127 -10.34 -0.52 -1.77
CA GLY A 127 -11.73 -0.17 -1.94
C GLY A 127 -12.04 1.17 -1.28
N ALA A 128 -13.12 1.81 -1.72
CA ALA A 128 -13.58 3.08 -1.16
C ALA A 128 -15.11 3.15 -1.20
N ALA A 129 -15.71 3.84 -0.23
CA ALA A 129 -17.14 4.11 -0.18
C ALA A 129 -17.42 5.56 0.23
N GLY A 130 -18.60 6.06 -0.13
CA GLY A 130 -18.98 7.47 0.06
C GLY A 130 -18.40 8.42 -0.99
N LEU A 131 -17.71 7.90 -2.01
CA LEU A 131 -17.20 8.64 -3.17
C LEU A 131 -18.13 8.37 -4.37
N PRO A 132 -18.88 9.37 -4.88
CA PRO A 132 -19.66 9.20 -6.10
C PRO A 132 -18.74 8.99 -7.30
N ASP A 133 -19.23 8.26 -8.31
CA ASP A 133 -18.52 8.16 -9.58
C ASP A 133 -18.35 9.55 -10.20
N THR A 134 -17.18 9.78 -10.80
CA THR A 134 -16.80 11.09 -11.36
C THR A 134 -17.77 11.59 -12.44
N SER A 135 -18.46 10.68 -13.15
CA SER A 135 -19.45 11.03 -14.17
C SER A 135 -20.75 11.60 -13.60
N ILE A 136 -21.05 11.34 -12.33
CA ILE A 136 -22.27 11.81 -11.64
C ILE A 136 -21.98 12.71 -10.43
N ALA A 137 -20.71 12.92 -10.09
CA ALA A 137 -20.31 13.71 -8.94
C ALA A 137 -20.66 15.19 -9.13
N GLY A 138 -21.45 15.74 -8.18
CA GLY A 138 -21.69 17.18 -8.05
C GLY A 138 -20.74 17.85 -7.05
N ASN A 139 -21.10 19.06 -6.61
CA ASN A 139 -20.28 19.87 -5.70
C ASN A 139 -20.66 19.71 -4.22
N VAL A 140 -20.85 18.46 -3.77
CA VAL A 140 -21.30 18.14 -2.40
C VAL A 140 -20.10 17.86 -1.49
N VAL A 141 -20.04 18.51 -0.33
CA VAL A 141 -19.18 18.07 0.78
C VAL A 141 -19.82 16.83 1.40
N ARG A 142 -19.11 15.72 1.28
CA ARG A 142 -19.60 14.38 1.66
C ARG A 142 -19.77 14.26 3.18
N ALA A 143 -20.79 13.51 3.57
CA ALA A 143 -21.10 13.21 4.97
C ALA A 143 -20.04 12.30 5.61
N ALA A 144 -19.57 11.33 4.82
CA ALA A 144 -18.65 10.29 5.24
C ALA A 144 -17.77 9.84 4.08
N THR A 145 -16.63 9.23 4.40
CA THR A 145 -15.80 8.48 3.44
C THR A 145 -15.22 7.26 4.14
N SER A 146 -15.26 6.12 3.48
CA SER A 146 -14.58 4.91 3.92
C SER A 146 -13.51 4.51 2.90
N VAL A 147 -12.41 3.96 3.39
CA VAL A 147 -11.39 3.29 2.57
C VAL A 147 -11.04 1.93 3.18
N LYS A 148 -10.87 0.93 2.32
CA LYS A 148 -10.41 -0.40 2.71
C LYS A 148 -8.90 -0.48 2.58
N LEU A 149 -8.24 -0.61 3.72
CA LEU A 149 -6.80 -0.73 3.85
C LEU A 149 -6.38 -2.19 3.72
N SER A 150 -5.37 -2.45 2.90
CA SER A 150 -4.66 -3.71 2.83
C SER A 150 -3.20 -3.41 3.17
N LEU A 151 -2.79 -3.70 4.40
CA LEU A 151 -1.42 -3.55 4.84
C LEU A 151 -0.72 -4.90 4.78
N ARG A 152 0.17 -5.08 3.82
CA ARG A 152 1.08 -6.23 3.79
C ARG A 152 2.12 -6.06 4.89
N LEU A 153 2.46 -7.17 5.55
CA LEU A 153 3.36 -7.18 6.70
C LEU A 153 4.62 -8.01 6.41
N PRO A 154 5.78 -7.62 6.97
CA PRO A 154 6.98 -8.44 6.93
C PRO A 154 6.74 -9.85 7.50
N PRO A 155 7.47 -10.88 7.03
CA PRO A 155 7.28 -12.27 7.47
C PRO A 155 7.37 -12.51 8.98
N SER A 156 8.21 -11.75 9.69
CA SER A 156 8.40 -11.88 11.15
C SER A 156 7.52 -10.93 11.99
N ALA A 157 6.71 -10.08 11.34
CA ALA A 157 5.77 -9.22 12.05
C ALA A 157 4.58 -10.02 12.57
N LYS A 158 4.07 -9.65 13.75
CA LYS A 158 2.87 -10.26 14.34
C LYS A 158 1.64 -9.43 13.94
N PRO A 159 0.67 -10.00 13.20
CA PRO A 159 -0.52 -9.27 12.75
C PRO A 159 -1.26 -8.53 13.87
N ALA A 160 -1.47 -9.19 15.02
CA ALA A 160 -2.14 -8.60 16.18
C ALA A 160 -1.44 -7.35 16.73
N ASP A 161 -0.10 -7.36 16.81
CA ASP A 161 0.67 -6.22 17.31
C ASP A 161 0.63 -5.03 16.34
N THR A 162 0.52 -5.32 15.03
CA THR A 162 0.40 -4.29 13.99
C THR A 162 -1.03 -3.80 13.81
N GLU A 163 -2.05 -4.63 14.08
CA GLU A 163 -3.46 -4.23 14.01
C GLU A 163 -3.78 -3.20 15.10
N ALA A 164 -3.24 -3.35 16.30
CA ALA A 164 -3.41 -2.40 17.40
C ALA A 164 -2.82 -1.00 17.14
N LYS A 165 -2.02 -0.85 16.08
CA LYS A 165 -1.39 0.41 15.66
C LYS A 165 -2.11 1.10 14.50
N LEU A 166 -3.04 0.41 13.83
CA LEU A 166 -3.89 0.94 12.77
C LEU A 166 -5.11 1.67 13.35
#